data_AF-A0AAW2NI26-F1
#
_entry.id   AF-A0AAW2NI26-F1
#
_cell.length_a   1.000
_cell.length_b   1.000
_cell.length_c   1.000
_cell.angle_alpha   90.00
_cell.angle_beta   90.00
_cell.angle_gamma   90.00
#
_symmetry.space_group_name_H-M   'P 1'
#
loop_
_entity.id
_entity.type
_entity.pdbx_description
1 polymer ?
#
loop_
_entity_poly.entity_id
_entity_poly.type
_entity_poly.pdbx_seq_one_letter_code
_entity_poly.pdbx_strand_id
1 'polypeptide(L)'
;MKIADILTGYVFLDFVFNSYVPQTFPDEILDLEGSVRTLDLTRNKLVDIPMEISKLINLQRLVLADNLIGRLPMNLGKLQSLKVMTLDGNRVTTLPDELGQLVKLERLSISGNLLVNLPETIGSLRNLILLNVSNNKIRSLPESIGSCYSLEEIQADENSIEELPSSVCNLVHLKSLCLNNNNVKQIPPNLLKDCKSLQNISLHGNPISLDYFQQ
;
A
#
# COMPACT_ATOMS: atom_id res chain seq x y z
N MET A 1 6.76 26.68 11.78
CA MET A 1 5.53 25.89 11.97
C MET A 1 4.41 26.59 11.20
N LYS A 2 4.01 26.10 10.02
CA LYS A 2 2.74 26.53 9.40
C LYS A 2 1.71 25.47 9.79
N ILE A 3 0.89 25.78 10.79
CA ILE A 3 -0.18 24.89 11.24
C ILE A 3 -1.41 25.10 10.35
N ALA A 4 -1.85 23.98 9.77
CA ALA A 4 -3.19 23.53 9.41
C ALA A 4 -4.31 24.55 9.11
N ASP A 5 -5.00 24.28 8.01
CA ASP A 5 -6.33 24.81 7.71
C ASP A 5 -7.38 23.94 8.44
N ILE A 6 -7.39 24.02 9.78
CA ILE A 6 -8.18 23.14 10.69
C ILE A 6 -9.67 23.15 10.34
N LEU A 7 -10.19 24.27 9.81
CA LEU A 7 -11.60 24.43 9.42
C LEU A 7 -12.02 23.47 8.29
N THR A 8 -11.08 23.02 7.47
CA THR A 8 -11.36 22.11 6.33
C THR A 8 -11.17 20.63 6.69
N GLY A 9 -10.69 20.32 7.91
CA GLY A 9 -10.26 18.97 8.29
C GLY A 9 -8.99 18.50 7.57
N TYR A 10 -8.25 19.42 6.94
CA TYR A 10 -7.01 19.15 6.22
C TYR A 10 -5.81 19.60 7.06
N VAL A 11 -4.93 18.65 7.38
CA VAL A 11 -3.69 18.91 8.12
C VAL A 11 -2.51 18.54 7.24
N PHE A 12 -1.75 19.56 6.84
CA PHE A 12 -0.48 19.41 6.12
C PHE A 12 0.62 19.95 7.02
N LEU A 13 1.61 19.10 7.32
CA LEU A 13 2.81 19.53 8.03
C LEU A 13 4.03 19.36 7.14
N ASP A 14 4.62 20.49 6.79
CA ASP A 14 5.92 20.55 6.14
C ASP A 14 6.94 21.07 7.15
N PHE A 15 7.68 20.15 7.76
CA PHE A 15 8.84 20.49 8.57
C PHE A 15 10.05 20.62 7.64
N VAL A 16 10.10 21.68 6.83
CA VAL A 16 11.35 22.10 6.17
C VAL A 16 12.32 22.61 7.23
N PHE A 17 12.93 21.70 7.99
CA PHE A 17 14.06 22.00 8.85
C PHE A 17 15.28 21.23 8.37
N ASN A 18 16.33 22.01 8.13
CA ASN A 18 17.62 21.65 7.59
C ASN A 18 18.49 20.91 8.63
N SER A 19 17.92 20.01 9.43
CA SER A 19 18.62 19.25 10.47
C SER A 19 18.72 17.78 10.06
N TYR A 20 19.91 17.20 10.19
CA TYR A 20 20.22 15.79 9.89
C TYR A 20 19.58 14.78 10.87
N VAL A 21 18.64 15.23 11.71
CA VAL A 21 18.10 14.45 12.82
C VAL A 21 16.73 13.88 12.42
N PRO A 22 16.48 12.58 12.65
CA PRO A 22 15.14 12.02 12.49
C PRO A 22 14.14 12.72 13.41
N GLN A 23 12.90 12.91 12.95
CA GLN A 23 11.88 13.63 13.73
C GLN A 23 10.92 12.66 14.41
N THR A 24 10.40 13.09 15.56
CA THR A 24 9.26 12.46 16.23
C THR A 24 7.97 12.81 15.51
N PHE A 25 6.96 11.97 15.69
CA PHE A 25 5.61 12.28 15.23
C PHE A 25 5.10 13.57 15.91
N PRO A 26 4.35 14.43 15.20
CA PRO A 26 3.75 15.63 15.75
C PRO A 26 2.52 15.28 16.61
N ASP A 27 2.77 14.93 17.86
CA ASP A 27 1.75 14.41 18.78
C ASP A 27 0.61 15.40 19.04
N GLU A 28 0.82 16.71 18.83
CA GLU A 28 -0.22 17.72 19.01
C GLU A 28 -1.41 17.52 18.05
N ILE A 29 -1.21 16.86 16.90
CA ILE A 29 -2.30 16.53 15.97
C ILE A 29 -3.22 15.47 16.58
N LEU A 30 -2.69 14.62 17.46
CA LEU A 30 -3.46 13.54 18.09
C LEU A 30 -4.53 14.09 19.04
N ASP A 31 -4.39 15.35 19.50
CA ASP A 31 -5.38 16.04 20.32
C ASP A 31 -6.51 16.66 19.48
N LEU A 32 -6.35 16.77 18.15
CA LEU A 32 -7.39 17.24 17.23
C LEU A 32 -8.39 16.13 16.85
N GLU A 33 -8.66 15.25 17.82
CA GLU A 33 -9.50 14.05 17.68
C GLU A 33 -10.81 14.39 16.96
N GLY A 34 -11.17 13.56 15.97
CA GLY A 34 -12.41 13.71 15.23
C GLY A 34 -12.45 14.81 14.15
N SER A 35 -11.52 15.78 14.15
CA SER A 35 -11.53 16.88 13.17
C SER A 35 -10.71 16.55 11.91
N VAL A 36 -9.63 15.79 12.08
CA VAL A 36 -8.67 15.49 11.00
C VAL A 36 -9.25 14.46 10.02
N ARG A 37 -9.33 14.85 8.75
CA ARG A 37 -9.75 14.00 7.61
C ARG A 37 -8.59 13.65 6.71
N THR A 38 -7.65 14.57 6.54
CA THR A 38 -6.42 14.33 5.80
C THR A 38 -5.22 14.72 6.66
N LEU A 39 -4.25 13.82 6.73
CA LEU A 39 -2.97 14.04 7.38
C LEU A 39 -1.87 13.73 6.36
N ASP A 40 -1.12 14.77 5.99
CA ASP A 40 0.06 14.64 5.14
C ASP A 40 1.31 15.05 5.91
N LEU A 41 2.19 14.07 6.06
CA LEU A 41 3.47 14.15 6.75
C LEU A 41 4.63 13.77 5.81
N THR A 42 4.48 14.00 4.51
CA THR A 42 5.52 13.72 3.51
C THR A 42 6.84 14.42 3.85
N ARG A 43 7.98 13.74 3.70
CA ARG A 43 9.34 14.29 3.86
C ARG A 43 9.69 14.86 5.23
N ASN A 44 9.11 14.31 6.30
CA ASN A 44 9.36 14.77 7.67
C ASN A 44 10.42 13.97 8.43
N LYS A 45 11.10 13.01 7.79
CA LYS A 45 12.13 12.15 8.41
C LYS A 45 11.61 11.39 9.64
N LEU A 46 10.31 11.07 9.67
CA LEU A 46 9.67 10.30 10.74
C LEU A 46 10.22 8.88 10.79
N VAL A 47 10.52 8.37 11.98
CA VAL A 47 11.05 7.01 12.18
C VAL A 47 9.97 6.02 12.62
N ASP A 48 8.99 6.51 13.38
CA ASP A 48 7.91 5.71 13.93
C ASP A 48 6.59 6.50 13.88
N ILE A 49 5.48 5.78 13.96
CA ILE A 49 4.13 6.32 14.13
C ILE A 49 3.61 5.85 15.49
N PRO A 50 3.10 6.74 16.35
CA PRO A 50 2.63 6.37 17.69
C PRO A 50 1.35 5.52 17.62
N MET A 51 1.11 4.70 18.66
CA MET A 51 -0.09 3.85 18.76
C MET A 51 -1.37 4.68 18.85
N GLU A 52 -1.24 5.90 19.33
CA GLU A 52 -2.23 6.95 19.51
C GLU A 52 -2.75 7.50 18.18
N ILE A 53 -2.12 7.20 17.03
CA ILE A 53 -2.67 7.53 15.70
C ILE A 53 -4.12 7.07 15.55
N SER A 54 -4.48 5.98 16.23
CA SER A 54 -5.84 5.43 16.29
C SER A 54 -6.91 6.37 16.83
N LYS A 55 -6.53 7.46 17.53
CA LYS A 55 -7.44 8.53 17.96
C LYS A 55 -8.02 9.33 16.80
N LEU A 56 -7.35 9.35 15.64
CA LEU A 56 -7.81 10.03 14.44
C LEU A 56 -8.89 9.18 13.71
N ILE A 57 -9.95 8.79 14.42
CA ILE A 57 -11.02 7.88 13.95
C ILE A 57 -11.72 8.32 12.65
N ASN A 58 -11.59 9.61 12.35
CA ASN A 58 -12.22 10.31 11.25
C ASN A 58 -11.29 10.49 10.04
N LEU A 59 -10.04 10.04 10.15
CA LEU A 59 -9.03 10.15 9.11
C LEU A 59 -9.42 9.32 7.89
N GLN A 60 -9.39 9.96 6.72
CA GLN A 60 -9.73 9.37 5.43
C GLN A 60 -8.51 9.23 4.53
N ARG A 61 -7.50 10.11 4.70
CA ARG A 61 -6.26 10.08 3.92
C ARG A 61 -5.05 10.27 4.84
N LEU A 62 -4.13 9.32 4.78
CA LEU A 62 -2.86 9.35 5.49
C LEU A 62 -1.71 9.25 4.50
N VAL A 63 -0.92 10.33 4.37
CA VAL A 63 0.24 10.40 3.48
C VAL A 63 1.50 10.52 4.33
N LEU A 64 2.38 9.54 4.19
CA LEU A 64 3.61 9.37 4.98
C LEU A 64 4.83 9.18 4.07
N ALA A 65 4.74 9.63 2.81
CA ALA A 65 5.76 9.40 1.81
C ALA A 65 7.12 10.01 2.20
N ASP A 66 8.22 9.42 1.72
CA ASP A 66 9.60 9.91 1.88
C ASP A 66 9.99 10.15 3.36
N ASN A 67 9.66 9.22 4.25
CA ASN A 67 10.08 9.23 5.65
C ASN A 67 11.10 8.10 5.93
N LEU A 68 11.37 7.81 7.21
CA LEU A 68 12.30 6.77 7.66
C LEU A 68 11.57 5.66 8.42
N ILE A 69 10.26 5.50 8.19
CA ILE A 69 9.38 4.62 8.97
C ILE A 69 9.77 3.17 8.71
N GLY A 70 10.13 2.45 9.78
CA GLY A 70 10.51 1.03 9.70
C GLY A 70 9.35 0.05 9.90
N ARG A 71 8.31 0.48 10.62
CA ARG A 71 7.16 -0.36 11.02
C ARG A 71 5.92 0.50 11.23
N LEU A 72 4.76 -0.13 11.08
CA LEU A 72 3.47 0.48 11.40
C LEU A 72 2.95 -0.04 12.75
N PRO A 73 2.28 0.80 13.56
CA PRO A 73 1.66 0.36 14.81
C PRO A 73 0.46 -0.55 14.53
N MET A 74 0.27 -1.60 15.35
CA MET A 74 -0.89 -2.51 15.23
C MET A 74 -2.24 -1.78 15.37
N ASN A 75 -2.28 -0.69 16.14
CA ASN A 75 -3.50 0.12 16.32
C ASN A 75 -3.92 0.89 15.05
N LEU A 76 -3.10 0.89 13.99
CA LEU A 76 -3.45 1.50 12.70
C LEU A 76 -4.77 0.95 12.13
N GLY A 77 -5.07 -0.34 12.37
CA GLY A 77 -6.32 -0.99 11.95
C GLY A 77 -7.60 -0.34 12.52
N LYS A 78 -7.48 0.50 13.56
CA LYS A 78 -8.61 1.24 14.14
C LYS A 78 -9.06 2.45 13.31
N LEU A 79 -8.31 2.83 12.28
CA LEU A 79 -8.66 3.93 11.37
C LEU A 79 -9.76 3.52 10.37
N GLN A 80 -10.94 3.19 10.88
CA GLN A 80 -12.07 2.60 10.14
C GLN A 80 -12.70 3.54 9.08
N SER A 81 -12.24 4.79 8.99
CA SER A 81 -12.63 5.76 7.96
C SER A 81 -11.61 5.91 6.84
N LEU A 82 -10.45 5.25 6.94
CA LEU A 82 -9.32 5.43 6.03
C LEU A 82 -9.65 4.87 4.64
N LYS A 83 -9.48 5.71 3.62
CA LYS A 83 -9.70 5.41 2.20
C LYS A 83 -8.39 5.39 1.42
N VAL A 84 -7.43 6.22 1.81
CA VAL A 84 -6.14 6.35 1.10
C VAL A 84 -5.00 6.30 2.10
N MET A 85 -4.03 5.44 1.83
CA MET A 85 -2.78 5.36 2.57
C MET A 85 -1.60 5.33 1.60
N THR A 86 -0.64 6.22 1.83
CA THR A 86 0.62 6.29 1.08
C THR A 86 1.80 6.22 2.04
N LEU A 87 2.67 5.24 1.84
CA LEU A 87 3.87 4.94 2.63
C LEU A 87 5.12 4.87 1.74
N ASP A 88 5.05 5.43 0.54
CA ASP A 88 6.12 5.33 -0.46
C ASP A 88 7.46 5.88 0.07
N GLY A 89 8.59 5.29 -0.33
CA GLY A 89 9.92 5.82 0.02
C GLY A 89 10.22 5.79 1.51
N ASN A 90 9.85 4.70 2.20
CA ASN A 90 10.14 4.47 3.61
C ASN A 90 11.09 3.28 3.80
N ARG A 91 11.17 2.73 5.02
CA ARG A 91 12.01 1.59 5.38
C ARG A 91 11.16 0.42 5.90
N VAL A 92 9.89 0.35 5.51
CA VAL A 92 8.93 -0.62 6.04
C VAL A 92 9.36 -2.02 5.64
N THR A 93 9.56 -2.91 6.62
CA THR A 93 9.96 -4.31 6.37
C THR A 93 8.79 -5.29 6.43
N THR A 94 7.75 -4.95 7.19
CA THR A 94 6.53 -5.76 7.34
C THR A 94 5.30 -4.87 7.52
N LEU A 95 4.13 -5.39 7.17
CA LEU A 95 2.84 -4.78 7.49
C LEU A 95 2.18 -5.58 8.62
N PRO A 96 1.52 -4.91 9.59
CA PRO A 96 0.77 -5.59 10.63
C PRO A 96 -0.49 -6.26 10.06
N ASP A 97 -0.90 -7.39 10.67
CA ASP A 97 -2.13 -8.10 10.27
C ASP A 97 -3.38 -7.21 10.41
N GLU A 98 -3.36 -6.27 11.35
CA GLU A 98 -4.41 -5.29 11.58
C GLU A 98 -4.64 -4.35 10.39
N LEU A 99 -3.73 -4.29 9.40
CA LEU A 99 -3.97 -3.59 8.15
C LEU A 99 -5.27 -4.08 7.49
N GLY A 100 -5.57 -5.39 7.56
CA GLY A 100 -6.79 -5.98 7.01
C GLY A 100 -8.09 -5.48 7.66
N GLN A 101 -8.01 -4.78 8.80
CA GLN A 101 -9.19 -4.16 9.45
C GLN A 101 -9.64 -2.87 8.74
N LEU A 102 -8.82 -2.31 7.84
CA LEU A 102 -9.12 -1.08 7.10
C LEU A 102 -10.07 -1.34 5.93
N VAL A 103 -11.25 -1.89 6.20
CA VAL A 103 -12.19 -2.38 5.18
C VAL A 103 -12.72 -1.31 4.21
N LYS A 104 -12.54 -0.01 4.52
CA LYS A 104 -12.87 1.11 3.63
C LYS A 104 -11.70 1.60 2.78
N LEU A 105 -10.52 0.99 2.90
CA LEU A 105 -9.34 1.38 2.15
C LEU A 105 -9.56 1.12 0.66
N GLU A 106 -9.42 2.16 -0.14
CA GLU A 106 -9.60 2.16 -1.59
C GLU A 106 -8.25 2.20 -2.31
N ARG A 107 -7.23 2.83 -1.72
CA ARG A 107 -5.89 2.96 -2.31
C ARG A 107 -4.81 2.75 -1.26
N LEU A 108 -3.91 1.81 -1.55
CA LEU A 108 -2.72 1.53 -0.75
C LEU A 108 -1.48 1.61 -1.64
N SER A 109 -0.56 2.51 -1.30
CA SER A 109 0.75 2.62 -1.95
C SER A 109 1.84 2.50 -0.90
N ILE A 110 2.76 1.55 -1.07
CA ILE A 110 3.90 1.27 -0.21
C ILE A 110 5.15 1.03 -1.09
N SER A 111 5.25 1.77 -2.19
CA SER A 111 6.34 1.62 -3.17
C SER A 111 7.68 2.06 -2.58
N GLY A 112 8.79 1.46 -3.00
CA GLY A 112 10.12 1.90 -2.56
C GLY A 112 10.35 1.65 -1.06
N ASN A 113 10.07 0.44 -0.61
CA ASN A 113 10.25 -0.01 0.77
C ASN A 113 11.09 -1.30 0.82
N LEU A 114 11.07 -2.02 1.94
CA LEU A 114 11.84 -3.24 2.17
C LEU A 114 10.95 -4.45 2.44
N LEU A 115 9.69 -4.41 1.99
CA LEU A 115 8.72 -5.48 2.22
C LEU A 115 9.18 -6.78 1.56
N VAL A 116 9.16 -7.87 2.32
CA VAL A 116 9.46 -9.23 1.81
C VAL A 116 8.18 -10.00 1.47
N ASN A 117 7.09 -9.72 2.18
CA ASN A 117 5.78 -10.34 1.97
C ASN A 117 4.67 -9.33 2.29
N LEU A 118 3.46 -9.58 1.77
CA LEU A 118 2.22 -8.97 2.25
C LEU A 118 1.55 -9.92 3.26
N PRO A 119 0.83 -9.40 4.27
CA PRO A 119 0.09 -10.24 5.20
C PRO A 119 -1.12 -10.88 4.51
N GLU A 120 -1.51 -12.08 4.93
CA GLU A 120 -2.71 -12.76 4.42
C GLU A 120 -4.00 -11.97 4.70
N THR A 121 -3.97 -11.06 5.67
CA THR A 121 -5.12 -10.20 5.95
C THR A 121 -5.38 -9.15 4.86
N ILE A 122 -4.47 -8.96 3.89
CA ILE A 122 -4.68 -8.04 2.76
C ILE A 122 -5.97 -8.37 1.99
N GLY A 123 -6.35 -9.65 1.89
CA GLY A 123 -7.60 -10.09 1.25
C GLY A 123 -8.88 -9.59 1.93
N SER A 124 -8.78 -9.04 3.15
CA SER A 124 -9.90 -8.41 3.84
C SER A 124 -10.24 -7.02 3.29
N LEU A 125 -9.34 -6.40 2.53
CA LEU A 125 -9.50 -5.08 1.93
C LEU A 125 -10.37 -5.16 0.66
N ARG A 126 -11.65 -5.51 0.84
CA ARG A 126 -12.58 -5.79 -0.27
C ARG A 126 -12.88 -4.58 -1.16
N ASN A 127 -12.72 -3.37 -0.62
CA ASN A 127 -12.91 -2.10 -1.34
C ASN A 127 -11.63 -1.57 -1.98
N LEU A 128 -10.50 -2.29 -1.87
CA LEU A 128 -9.23 -1.85 -2.42
C LEU A 128 -9.33 -1.83 -3.95
N ILE A 129 -9.04 -0.68 -4.55
CA ILE A 129 -9.08 -0.44 -6.00
C ILE A 129 -7.65 -0.49 -6.56
N LEU A 130 -6.70 0.12 -5.85
CA LEU A 130 -5.31 0.21 -6.25
C LEU A 130 -4.40 -0.30 -5.14
N LEU A 131 -3.53 -1.25 -5.49
CA LEU A 131 -2.41 -1.70 -4.68
C LEU A 131 -1.09 -1.42 -5.41
N ASN A 132 -0.24 -0.57 -4.84
CA ASN A 132 1.11 -0.37 -5.32
C ASN A 132 2.14 -0.82 -4.28
N VAL A 133 2.90 -1.85 -4.63
CA VAL A 133 3.97 -2.45 -3.83
C VAL A 133 5.27 -2.53 -4.62
N SER A 134 5.40 -1.72 -5.68
CA SER A 134 6.58 -1.71 -6.55
C SER A 134 7.85 -1.35 -5.78
N ASN A 135 9.02 -1.70 -6.29
CA ASN A 135 10.32 -1.39 -5.66
C ASN A 135 10.39 -1.89 -4.20
N ASN A 136 10.10 -3.18 -4.00
CA ASN A 136 10.22 -3.86 -2.71
C ASN A 136 11.05 -5.15 -2.90
N LYS A 137 10.96 -6.10 -1.96
CA LYS A 137 11.65 -7.39 -1.99
C LYS A 137 10.65 -8.55 -1.96
N ILE A 138 9.44 -8.33 -2.48
CA ILE A 138 8.34 -9.29 -2.41
C ILE A 138 8.65 -10.49 -3.29
N ARG A 139 8.52 -11.69 -2.73
CA ARG A 139 8.75 -12.97 -3.45
C ARG A 139 7.50 -13.64 -3.96
N SER A 140 6.36 -13.36 -3.34
CA SER A 140 5.05 -13.84 -3.77
C SER A 140 3.96 -12.90 -3.25
N LEU A 141 2.84 -12.86 -3.97
CA LEU A 141 1.60 -12.30 -3.45
C LEU A 141 0.87 -13.40 -2.65
N PRO A 142 0.18 -13.07 -1.53
CA PRO A 142 -0.56 -14.04 -0.74
C PRO A 142 -1.79 -14.55 -1.50
N GLU A 143 -2.22 -15.80 -1.24
CA GLU A 143 -3.42 -16.37 -1.88
C GLU A 143 -4.70 -15.61 -1.53
N SER A 144 -4.72 -14.93 -0.38
CA SER A 144 -5.82 -14.03 -0.02
C SER A 144 -5.99 -12.83 -0.96
N ILE A 145 -5.01 -12.47 -1.79
CA ILE A 145 -5.13 -11.31 -2.70
C ILE A 145 -6.34 -11.41 -3.62
N GLY A 146 -6.72 -12.62 -4.05
CA GLY A 146 -7.93 -12.86 -4.86
C GLY A 146 -9.25 -12.53 -4.16
N SER A 147 -9.23 -12.23 -2.86
CA SER A 147 -10.40 -11.76 -2.11
C SER A 147 -10.61 -10.24 -2.16
N CYS A 148 -9.63 -9.48 -2.68
CA CYS A 148 -9.75 -8.05 -2.96
C CYS A 148 -10.63 -7.81 -4.20
N TYR A 149 -11.93 -8.09 -4.11
CA TYR A 149 -12.82 -8.14 -5.27
C TYR A 149 -12.87 -6.84 -6.08
N SER A 150 -12.77 -5.67 -5.44
CA SER A 150 -12.79 -4.36 -6.12
C SER A 150 -11.47 -3.96 -6.79
N LEU A 151 -10.44 -4.79 -6.72
CA LEU A 151 -9.11 -4.42 -7.21
C LEU A 151 -9.12 -4.25 -8.72
N GLU A 152 -8.73 -3.07 -9.17
CA GLU A 152 -8.62 -2.71 -10.59
C GLU A 152 -7.16 -2.62 -11.05
N GLU A 153 -6.24 -2.36 -10.14
CA GLU A 153 -4.84 -2.12 -10.47
C GLU A 153 -3.89 -2.70 -9.41
N ILE A 154 -2.97 -3.54 -9.88
CA ILE A 154 -1.81 -4.01 -9.10
C ILE A 154 -0.55 -3.49 -9.78
N GLN A 155 0.24 -2.73 -9.02
CA GLN A 155 1.59 -2.35 -9.38
C GLN A 155 2.57 -3.05 -8.46
N ALA A 156 3.36 -3.98 -9.01
CA ALA A 156 4.34 -4.78 -8.30
C ALA A 156 5.66 -4.89 -9.08
N ASP A 157 5.97 -3.89 -9.89
CA ASP A 157 7.23 -3.81 -10.63
C ASP A 157 8.44 -3.77 -9.68
N GLU A 158 9.61 -4.19 -10.14
CA GLU A 158 10.87 -4.11 -9.37
C GLU A 158 10.76 -4.83 -8.01
N ASN A 159 10.44 -6.12 -8.06
CA ASN A 159 10.36 -7.01 -6.90
C ASN A 159 11.13 -8.32 -7.19
N SER A 160 10.88 -9.37 -6.42
CA SER A 160 11.47 -10.70 -6.63
C SER A 160 10.39 -11.76 -6.77
N ILE A 161 9.22 -11.40 -7.32
CA ILE A 161 8.07 -12.29 -7.43
C ILE A 161 8.39 -13.44 -8.35
N GLU A 162 8.31 -14.68 -7.85
CA GLU A 162 8.61 -15.89 -8.62
C GLU A 162 7.37 -16.48 -9.30
N GLU A 163 6.23 -16.35 -8.63
CA GLU A 163 4.94 -16.85 -9.10
C GLU A 163 3.79 -15.96 -8.59
N LEU A 164 2.69 -15.97 -9.34
CA LEU A 164 1.43 -15.38 -8.91
C LEU A 164 0.55 -16.47 -8.31
N PRO A 165 -0.16 -16.18 -7.20
CA PRO A 165 -1.12 -17.13 -6.65
C PRO A 165 -2.26 -17.38 -7.64
N SER A 166 -2.83 -18.58 -7.59
CA SER A 166 -3.92 -18.97 -8.51
C SER A 166 -5.15 -18.08 -8.35
N SER A 167 -5.38 -17.59 -7.13
CA SER A 167 -6.45 -16.67 -6.77
C SER A 167 -6.41 -15.30 -7.46
N VAL A 168 -5.31 -14.89 -8.12
CA VAL A 168 -5.31 -13.66 -8.95
C VAL A 168 -6.40 -13.73 -10.04
N CYS A 169 -6.75 -14.94 -10.52
CA CYS A 169 -7.83 -15.14 -11.49
C CYS A 169 -9.22 -14.72 -10.96
N ASN A 170 -9.39 -14.61 -9.63
CA ASN A 170 -10.63 -14.16 -9.01
C ASN A 170 -10.84 -12.64 -9.10
N LEU A 171 -9.81 -11.88 -9.48
CA LEU A 171 -9.86 -10.42 -9.60
C LEU A 171 -10.54 -10.01 -10.92
N VAL A 172 -11.85 -10.23 -11.01
CA VAL A 172 -12.63 -10.03 -12.23
C VAL A 172 -12.70 -8.56 -12.69
N HIS A 173 -12.42 -7.62 -11.79
CA HIS A 173 -12.36 -6.18 -12.05
C HIS A 173 -10.94 -5.68 -12.37
N LEU A 174 -9.92 -6.54 -12.33
CA LEU A 174 -8.54 -6.17 -12.59
C LEU A 174 -8.38 -5.68 -14.03
N LYS A 175 -7.89 -4.45 -14.19
CA LYS A 175 -7.64 -3.77 -15.48
C LYS A 175 -6.16 -3.72 -15.81
N SER A 176 -5.30 -3.54 -14.80
CA SER A 176 -3.85 -3.45 -15.00
C SER A 176 -3.11 -4.30 -13.98
N LEU A 177 -2.17 -5.11 -14.48
CA LEU A 177 -1.25 -5.92 -13.68
C LEU A 177 0.18 -5.63 -14.12
N CYS A 178 0.91 -4.87 -13.30
CA CYS A 178 2.29 -4.51 -13.58
C CYS A 178 3.26 -5.35 -12.74
N LEU A 179 4.08 -6.15 -13.41
CA LEU A 179 5.01 -7.13 -12.82
C LEU A 179 6.40 -7.04 -13.45
N ASN A 180 6.77 -5.91 -14.04
CA ASN A 180 8.05 -5.79 -14.70
C ASN A 180 9.21 -6.00 -13.72
N ASN A 181 10.34 -6.49 -14.22
CA ASN A 181 11.57 -6.69 -13.47
C ASN A 181 11.33 -7.49 -12.19
N ASN A 182 10.82 -8.71 -12.38
CA ASN A 182 10.59 -9.72 -11.34
C ASN A 182 11.22 -11.06 -11.78
N ASN A 183 10.90 -12.15 -11.09
CA ASN A 183 11.38 -13.50 -11.41
C ASN A 183 10.25 -14.43 -11.88
N VAL A 184 9.18 -13.87 -12.46
CA VAL A 184 7.97 -14.61 -12.86
C VAL A 184 8.30 -15.55 -14.02
N LYS A 185 8.14 -16.86 -13.79
CA LYS A 185 8.40 -17.89 -14.83
C LYS A 185 7.17 -18.21 -15.66
N GLN A 186 5.99 -18.06 -15.06
CA GLN A 186 4.70 -18.35 -15.67
C GLN A 186 3.61 -17.51 -14.99
N ILE A 187 2.55 -17.20 -15.73
CA ILE A 187 1.31 -16.65 -15.15
C ILE A 187 0.31 -17.79 -14.93
N PRO A 188 -0.76 -17.60 -14.13
CA PRO A 188 -1.83 -18.58 -14.03
C PRO A 188 -2.55 -18.75 -15.38
N PRO A 189 -2.85 -19.99 -15.83
CA PRO A 189 -3.40 -20.27 -17.17
C PRO A 189 -4.76 -19.64 -17.44
N ASN A 190 -5.58 -19.48 -16.39
CA ASN A 190 -6.88 -18.85 -16.53
C ASN A 190 -6.84 -17.33 -16.33
N LEU A 191 -5.68 -16.71 -16.10
CA LEU A 191 -5.60 -15.27 -15.82
C LEU A 191 -6.28 -14.44 -16.93
N LEU A 192 -5.92 -14.69 -18.18
CA LEU A 192 -6.48 -13.96 -19.34
C LEU A 192 -7.93 -14.33 -19.63
N LYS A 193 -8.37 -15.51 -19.19
CA LYS A 193 -9.74 -16.02 -19.40
C LYS A 193 -10.72 -15.46 -18.35
N ASP A 194 -10.27 -15.41 -17.10
CA ASP A 194 -11.11 -15.09 -15.94
C ASP A 194 -11.07 -13.58 -15.62
N CYS A 195 -9.92 -12.92 -15.75
CA CYS A 195 -9.79 -11.47 -15.60
C CYS A 195 -10.21 -10.73 -16.88
N LYS A 196 -11.50 -10.78 -17.21
CA LYS A 196 -12.07 -10.20 -18.44
C LYS A 196 -11.90 -8.67 -18.58
N SER A 197 -11.67 -7.99 -17.46
CA SER A 197 -11.44 -6.54 -17.44
C SER A 197 -9.99 -6.16 -17.76
N LEU A 198 -9.08 -7.14 -17.85
CA LEU A 198 -7.65 -6.92 -17.98
C LEU A 198 -7.34 -6.31 -19.35
N GLN A 199 -6.74 -5.12 -19.31
CA GLN A 199 -6.37 -4.34 -20.49
C GLN A 199 -4.86 -4.23 -20.64
N ASN A 200 -4.13 -4.24 -19.52
CA ASN A 200 -2.70 -4.07 -19.49
C ASN A 200 -2.06 -5.13 -18.60
N ILE A 201 -1.09 -5.85 -19.15
CA ILE A 201 -0.19 -6.73 -18.40
C ILE A 201 1.23 -6.43 -18.82
N SER A 202 2.07 -6.06 -17.85
CA SER A 202 3.47 -5.76 -18.11
C SER A 202 4.37 -6.75 -17.38
N LEU A 203 5.14 -7.49 -18.16
CA LEU A 203 5.96 -8.62 -17.71
C LEU A 203 7.42 -8.49 -18.17
N HIS A 204 7.86 -7.31 -18.65
CA HIS A 204 9.22 -7.18 -19.15
C HIS A 204 10.24 -7.45 -18.06
N GLY A 205 11.42 -7.97 -18.40
CA GLY A 205 12.46 -8.29 -17.41
C GLY A 205 12.11 -9.45 -16.47
N ASN A 206 11.20 -10.35 -16.88
CA ASN A 206 10.95 -11.61 -16.21
C ASN A 206 11.49 -12.79 -17.04
N PRO A 207 11.90 -13.91 -16.43
CA PRO A 207 12.31 -15.13 -17.11
C PRO A 207 11.10 -15.96 -17.59
N ILE A 208 10.07 -15.31 -18.15
CA ILE A 208 8.85 -15.98 -18.62
C ILE A 208 9.14 -16.73 -19.93
N SER A 209 8.76 -18.00 -20.00
CA SER A 209 8.95 -18.78 -21.23
C SER A 209 8.07 -18.25 -22.36
N LEU A 210 8.63 -18.17 -23.57
CA LEU A 210 7.92 -17.76 -24.79
C LEU A 210 6.81 -18.75 -25.20
N ASP A 211 6.91 -20.01 -24.77
CA ASP A 211 5.94 -21.07 -25.09
C ASP A 211 4.54 -20.79 -24.51
N TYR A 212 4.47 -19.89 -23.52
CA TYR A 212 3.23 -19.55 -22.83
C TYR A 212 2.30 -18.67 -23.67
N PHE A 213 2.84 -17.87 -24.59
CA PHE A 213 2.05 -16.95 -25.42
C PHE A 213 1.56 -17.59 -26.74
N GLN A 214 1.81 -18.89 -26.93
CA GLN A 214 1.47 -19.63 -28.15
C GLN A 214 0.27 -20.58 -27.98
N GLN A 215 -0.36 -20.62 -26.79
CA GLN A 215 -1.55 -21.43 -26.47
C GLN A 215 -2.79 -20.54 -26.33
#